data_AF-A0A938KZ79-F1
#
_entry.id   AF-A0A938KZ79-F1
#
_cell.length_a   1.000
_cell.length_b   1.000
_cell.length_c   1.000
_cell.angle_alpha   90.00
_cell.angle_beta   90.00
_cell.angle_gamma   90.00
#
_symmetry.space_group_name_H-M   'P 1'
#
loop_
_entity.id
_entity.type
_entity.pdbx_description
1 polymer ?
#
loop_
_entity_poly.entity_id
_entity_poly.type
_entity_poly.pdbx_seq_one_letter_code
_entity_poly.pdbx_strand_id
1 'polypeptide(L)'
;MTKFDTLMTAVVFAERGEVATAQSILSSLGSRLTAGGPRSLGRIVKTAGLGLASAALYGALYAFERPILAMTAEGGYSLFLVIAIAFAFSAVHGAFTGRFWDTLGLKARK
;
A
#
# COMPACT_ATOMS: atom_id res chain seq x y z
N MET A 1 5.73 -19.80 -16.02
CA MET A 1 5.28 -21.01 -15.29
C MET A 1 4.38 -20.57 -14.15
N THR A 2 3.09 -20.84 -14.28
CA THR A 2 2.08 -20.51 -13.27
C THR A 2 2.18 -21.47 -12.07
N LYS A 3 1.52 -21.14 -10.95
CA LYS A 3 1.40 -22.05 -9.80
C LYS A 3 0.78 -23.39 -10.22
N PHE A 4 -0.18 -23.33 -11.14
CA PHE A 4 -0.86 -24.49 -11.69
C PHE A 4 0.09 -25.37 -12.52
N ASP A 5 0.90 -24.76 -13.40
CA ASP A 5 1.91 -25.49 -14.19
C ASP A 5 2.90 -26.25 -13.31
N THR A 6 3.28 -25.64 -12.18
CA THR A 6 4.22 -26.24 -11.21
C THR A 6 3.61 -27.45 -10.50
N LEU A 7 2.32 -27.39 -10.16
CA LEU A 7 1.58 -28.53 -9.59
C LEU A 7 1.44 -29.67 -10.60
N MET A 8 1.02 -29.37 -11.83
CA MET A 8 0.90 -30.38 -12.88
C MET A 8 2.24 -31.06 -13.16
N THR A 9 3.32 -30.28 -13.18
CA THR A 9 4.68 -30.84 -13.32
C THR A 9 5.01 -31.79 -12.17
N ALA A 10 4.76 -31.40 -10.92
CA ALA A 10 5.01 -32.27 -9.76
C ALA A 10 4.19 -33.57 -9.79
N VAL A 11 2.93 -33.51 -10.22
CA VAL A 11 2.06 -34.69 -10.36
C VAL A 11 2.58 -35.64 -11.44
N VAL A 12 3.00 -35.13 -12.59
CA VAL A 12 3.58 -35.95 -13.67
C VAL A 12 4.85 -36.68 -13.21
N PHE A 13 5.70 -36.04 -12.39
CA PHE A 13 6.87 -36.69 -11.80
C PHE A 13 6.49 -37.76 -10.76
N ALA A 14 5.45 -37.52 -9.98
CA ALA A 14 4.93 -38.51 -9.02
C ALA A 14 4.35 -39.75 -9.75
N GLU A 15 3.61 -39.55 -10.84
CA GLU A 15 3.06 -40.63 -11.66
C GLU A 15 4.15 -41.48 -12.35
N ARG A 16 5.32 -40.90 -12.64
CA ARG A 16 6.51 -41.64 -13.13
C ARG A 16 7.28 -42.40 -12.04
N GLY A 17 6.86 -42.32 -10.78
CA GLY A 17 7.56 -42.94 -9.66
C GLY A 17 8.76 -42.13 -9.15
N GLU A 18 9.02 -40.93 -9.69
CA GLU A 18 10.10 -40.03 -9.26
C GLU A 18 9.64 -39.16 -8.07
N VAL A 19 9.31 -39.85 -6.97
CA VAL A 19 8.66 -39.24 -5.79
C VAL A 19 9.54 -38.18 -5.13
N ALA A 20 10.87 -38.36 -5.12
CA ALA A 20 11.82 -37.40 -4.56
C ALA A 20 11.82 -36.07 -5.34
N THR A 21 11.75 -36.15 -6.67
CA THR A 21 11.69 -34.97 -7.55
C THR A 21 10.38 -34.23 -7.35
N ALA A 22 9.25 -34.94 -7.31
CA ALA A 22 7.94 -34.35 -7.03
C ALA A 22 7.89 -33.61 -5.68
N GLN A 23 8.45 -34.21 -4.62
CA GLN A 23 8.52 -33.59 -3.29
C GLN A 23 9.39 -32.32 -3.29
N SER A 24 10.52 -32.31 -4.02
CA SER A 24 11.39 -31.14 -4.15
C SER A 24 10.69 -29.96 -4.87
N ILE A 25 9.90 -30.27 -5.90
CA ILE A 25 9.12 -29.27 -6.63
C ILE A 25 8.03 -28.69 -5.72
N LEU A 26 7.31 -29.55 -4.99
CA LEU A 26 6.27 -29.14 -4.05
C LEU A 26 6.82 -28.33 -2.86
N SER A 27 7.96 -28.71 -2.30
CA SER A 27 8.59 -27.96 -1.21
C SER A 27 9.07 -26.58 -1.67
N SER A 28 9.64 -26.49 -2.88
CA SER A 28 10.01 -25.21 -3.49
C SER A 28 8.79 -24.32 -3.76
N LEU A 29 7.66 -24.92 -4.17
CA LEU A 29 6.40 -24.21 -4.36
C LEU A 29 5.82 -23.74 -3.02
N GLY A 30 5.85 -24.58 -1.98
CA GLY A 30 5.45 -24.22 -0.61
C GLY A 30 6.28 -23.07 -0.05
N SER A 31 7.59 -23.09 -0.25
CA SER A 31 8.48 -21.97 0.08
C SER A 31 8.10 -20.70 -0.68
N ARG A 32 7.81 -20.78 -1.99
CA ARG A 32 7.36 -19.61 -2.79
C ARG A 32 5.98 -19.10 -2.39
N LEU A 33 5.08 -19.97 -1.92
CA LEU A 33 3.74 -19.59 -1.44
C LEU A 33 3.80 -18.92 -0.07
N THR A 34 4.74 -19.34 0.78
CA THR A 34 4.96 -18.79 2.12
C THR A 34 5.94 -17.62 2.14
N ALA A 35 6.70 -17.40 1.05
CA ALA A 35 7.56 -16.24 0.81
C ALA A 35 6.77 -14.93 0.55
N GLY A 36 5.63 -14.74 1.21
CA GLY A 36 5.11 -13.40 1.47
C GLY A 36 6.12 -12.68 2.36
N GLY A 37 7.00 -11.89 1.74
CA GLY A 37 8.17 -11.32 2.40
C GLY A 37 7.83 -10.59 3.71
N PRO A 38 8.73 -10.61 4.72
CA PRO A 38 8.47 -10.03 6.02
C PRO A 38 8.05 -8.56 5.86
N ARG A 39 6.90 -8.21 6.47
CA ARG A 39 6.45 -6.83 6.60
C ARG A 39 7.51 -6.09 7.40
N SER A 40 8.39 -5.34 6.74
CA SER A 40 9.47 -4.65 7.45
C SER A 40 8.86 -3.62 8.39
N LEU A 41 9.22 -3.70 9.68
CA LEU A 41 8.80 -2.74 10.71
C LEU A 41 9.00 -1.28 10.25
N GLY A 42 10.10 -1.01 9.54
CA GLY A 42 10.37 0.31 8.96
C GLY A 42 9.35 0.78 7.92
N ARG A 43 8.67 -0.11 7.18
CA ARG A 43 7.56 0.27 6.28
C ARG A 43 6.31 0.64 7.08
N ILE A 44 6.01 -0.11 8.13
CA ILE A 44 4.84 0.14 9.00
C ILE A 44 5.00 1.49 9.71
N VAL A 45 6.18 1.78 10.28
CA VAL A 45 6.46 3.06 10.94
C VAL A 45 6.35 4.24 9.98
N LYS A 46 6.86 4.10 8.74
CA LYS A 46 6.70 5.15 7.71
C LYS A 46 5.24 5.39 7.34
N THR A 47 4.43 4.34 7.22
CA THR A 47 2.99 4.47 6.97
C THR A 47 2.28 5.14 8.14
N ALA A 48 2.59 4.74 9.38
CA ALA A 48 2.02 5.33 10.59
C ALA A 48 2.37 6.83 10.71
N GLY A 49 3.63 7.21 10.43
CA GLY A 49 4.05 8.61 10.43
C GLY A 49 3.30 9.47 9.40
N LEU A 50 3.02 8.93 8.21
CA LEU A 50 2.20 9.62 7.20
C LEU A 50 0.72 9.68 7.58
N GLY A 51 0.21 8.65 8.27
CA GLY A 51 -1.14 8.67 8.83
C GLY A 51 -1.28 9.77 9.88
N LEU A 52 -0.29 9.89 10.76
CA LEU A 52 -0.23 10.95 11.77
C LEU A 52 -0.13 12.34 11.13
N ALA A 53 0.68 12.49 10.09
CA ALA A 53 0.79 13.73 9.32
C ALA A 53 -0.54 14.09 8.63
N SER A 54 -1.25 13.10 8.05
CA SER A 54 -2.57 13.33 7.44
C SER A 54 -3.61 13.72 8.49
N ALA A 55 -3.61 13.08 9.67
CA ALA A 55 -4.51 13.42 10.77
C ALA A 55 -4.23 14.82 11.32
N ALA A 56 -2.95 15.19 11.47
CA ALA A 56 -2.54 16.53 11.87
C ALA A 56 -2.99 17.59 10.86
N LEU A 57 -2.91 17.29 9.56
CA LEU A 57 -3.36 18.21 8.51
C LEU A 57 -4.87 18.47 8.60
N TYR A 58 -5.68 17.42 8.76
CA TYR A 58 -7.13 17.56 9.01
C TYR A 58 -7.41 18.31 10.32
N GLY A 59 -6.70 17.99 11.40
CA GLY A 59 -6.85 18.66 12.69
C GLY A 59 -6.53 20.16 12.60
N ALA A 60 -5.46 20.54 11.90
CA ALA A 60 -5.12 21.92 11.66
C ALA A 60 -6.18 22.64 10.82
N LEU A 61 -6.70 22.00 9.76
CA LEU A 61 -7.75 22.60 8.93
C LEU A 61 -9.01 22.93 9.74
N TYR A 62 -9.44 22.03 10.63
CA TYR A 62 -10.58 22.28 11.52
C TYR A 62 -10.25 23.33 12.60
N ALA A 63 -9.05 23.31 13.17
CA ALA A 63 -8.64 24.31 14.17
C ALA A 63 -8.60 25.74 13.60
N PHE A 64 -8.22 25.87 12.32
CA PHE A 64 -8.14 27.14 11.61
C PHE A 64 -9.32 27.35 10.63
N GLU A 65 -10.43 26.64 10.81
CA GLU A 65 -11.60 26.71 9.92
C GLU A 65 -12.10 28.16 9.78
N ARG A 66 -12.30 28.86 10.90
CA ARG A 66 -12.83 30.23 10.92
C ARG A 66 -11.96 31.22 10.12
N PRO A 67 -10.64 31.33 10.35
CA PRO A 67 -9.80 32.22 9.57
C PRO A 67 -9.66 31.78 8.10
N ILE A 68 -9.64 30.48 7.81
CA ILE A 68 -9.60 29.98 6.44
C ILE A 68 -10.88 30.35 5.69
N LEU A 69 -12.05 30.18 6.31
CA LEU A 69 -13.33 30.59 5.72
C LEU A 69 -13.41 32.11 5.52
N ALA A 70 -12.95 32.90 6.49
CA ALA A 70 -12.91 34.35 6.37
C ALA A 70 -12.03 34.80 5.18
N MET A 71 -10.82 34.25 5.07
CA MET A 71 -9.91 34.56 3.97
C MET A 71 -10.46 34.09 2.62
N THR A 72 -11.12 32.92 2.57
CA THR A 72 -11.63 32.32 1.33
C THR A 72 -12.95 32.90 0.85
N ALA A 73 -13.73 33.53 1.74
CA ALA A 73 -14.99 34.19 1.43
C ALA A 73 -14.83 35.54 0.70
N GLU A 74 -13.69 36.22 0.86
CA GLU A 74 -13.44 37.54 0.26
C GLU A 74 -13.21 37.51 -1.27
N GLY A 75 -12.98 36.32 -1.85
CA GLY A 75 -12.73 36.16 -3.28
C GLY A 75 -11.38 36.72 -3.75
N GLY A 76 -11.02 36.49 -5.02
CA GLY A 76 -9.75 36.97 -5.59
C GLY A 76 -8.56 36.07 -5.23
N TYR A 77 -7.52 36.62 -4.59
CA TYR A 77 -6.27 35.90 -4.25
C TYR A 77 -6.50 34.68 -3.36
N SER A 78 -7.63 34.65 -2.64
CA SER A 78 -8.03 33.55 -1.77
C SER A 78 -8.31 32.24 -2.51
N LEU A 79 -8.58 32.29 -3.83
CA LEU A 79 -8.68 31.08 -4.64
C LEU A 79 -7.38 30.28 -4.66
N PHE A 80 -6.22 30.97 -4.69
CA PHE A 80 -4.93 30.32 -4.61
C PHE A 80 -4.72 29.60 -3.28
N LEU A 81 -5.25 30.17 -2.18
CA LEU A 81 -5.18 29.55 -0.86
C LEU A 81 -5.98 28.23 -0.82
N VAL A 82 -7.21 28.22 -1.34
CA VAL A 82 -8.02 26.99 -1.44
C VAL A 82 -7.32 25.93 -2.28
N ILE A 83 -6.76 26.33 -3.43
CA ILE A 83 -6.03 25.41 -4.32
C ILE A 83 -4.80 24.84 -3.61
N ALA A 84 -4.02 25.69 -2.92
CA ALA A 84 -2.84 25.26 -2.18
C ALA A 84 -3.19 24.26 -1.07
N ILE A 85 -4.26 24.52 -0.31
CA ILE A 85 -4.76 23.60 0.72
C ILE A 85 -5.17 22.27 0.07
N ALA A 86 -5.95 22.30 -1.01
CA ALA A 86 -6.37 21.09 -1.71
C ALA A 86 -5.17 20.26 -2.22
N PHE A 87 -4.14 20.91 -2.77
CA PHE A 87 -2.91 20.24 -3.19
C PHE A 87 -2.13 19.64 -2.02
N ALA A 88 -1.99 20.37 -0.91
CA ALA A 88 -1.31 19.87 0.29
C ALA A 88 -2.01 18.61 0.83
N PHE A 89 -3.34 18.65 0.93
CA PHE A 89 -4.13 17.50 1.33
C PHE A 89 -3.98 16.33 0.36
N SER A 90 -4.10 16.58 -0.95
CA SER A 90 -3.94 15.54 -1.97
C SER A 90 -2.56 14.86 -1.90
N ALA A 91 -1.49 15.64 -1.76
CA ALA A 91 -0.13 15.10 -1.67
C ALA A 91 0.08 14.26 -0.41
N VAL A 92 -0.29 14.77 0.76
CA VAL A 92 -0.06 14.09 2.05
C VAL A 92 -0.99 12.88 2.20
N HIS A 93 -2.29 13.06 1.96
CA HIS A 93 -3.27 11.99 2.06
C HIS A 93 -3.05 10.92 1.00
N GLY A 94 -2.75 11.31 -0.25
CA GLY A 94 -2.43 10.36 -1.33
C GLY A 94 -1.19 9.52 -1.02
N ALA A 95 -0.12 10.16 -0.50
CA ALA A 95 1.09 9.45 -0.08
C ALA A 95 0.86 8.51 1.11
N PHE A 96 -0.04 8.86 2.03
CA PHE A 96 -0.49 7.97 3.10
C PHE A 96 -1.26 6.79 2.54
N THR A 97 -2.32 7.02 1.76
CA THR A 97 -3.21 5.99 1.24
C THR A 97 -2.46 4.96 0.40
N GLY A 98 -1.55 5.38 -0.49
CA GLY A 98 -0.73 4.44 -1.25
C GLY A 98 0.13 3.53 -0.38
N ARG A 99 0.77 4.09 0.66
CA ARG A 99 1.59 3.33 1.61
C ARG A 99 0.77 2.48 2.58
N PHE A 100 -0.43 2.91 2.92
CA PHE A 100 -1.39 2.18 3.73
C PHE A 100 -1.80 0.89 3.03
N TRP A 101 -2.22 0.97 1.77
CA TRP A 101 -2.54 -0.21 0.96
C TRP A 101 -1.32 -1.11 0.72
N ASP A 102 -0.14 -0.53 0.49
CA ASP A 102 1.12 -1.29 0.39
C ASP A 102 1.43 -2.07 1.68
N THR A 103 1.16 -1.51 2.86
CA THR A 103 1.35 -2.24 4.15
C THR A 103 0.32 -3.33 4.39
N LEU A 104 -0.91 -3.13 3.92
CA LEU A 104 -1.95 -4.17 3.96
C LEU A 104 -1.70 -5.30 2.95
N GLY A 105 -0.78 -5.10 1.99
CA GLY A 105 -0.47 -6.07 0.95
C GLY A 105 -1.45 -6.05 -0.23
N LEU A 106 -2.35 -5.07 -0.26
CA LEU A 106 -3.31 -4.84 -1.34
C LEU A 106 -2.65 -3.91 -2.37
N LYS A 107 -1.65 -4.44 -3.09
CA LYS A 107 -1.00 -3.72 -4.18
C LYS A 107 -1.75 -4.00 -5.47
N ALA A 108 -2.25 -2.94 -6.13
CA ALA A 108 -2.78 -3.08 -7.48
C ALA A 108 -1.70 -3.68 -8.39
N ARG A 109 -2.07 -4.71 -9.16
CA ARG A 109 -1.18 -5.34 -10.13
C ARG A 109 -0.83 -4.28 -11.19
N LYS A 110 0.47 -3.99 -11.35
CA LYS A 110 0.97 -3.19 -12.47
C LYS A 110 0.77 -3.95 -13.78
#